data_AF-A0A3R9DGU8-F1
#
_entry.id   AF-A0A3R9DGU8-F1
#
_cell.length_a   1.000
_cell.length_b   1.000
_cell.length_c   1.000
_cell.angle_alpha   90.00
_cell.angle_beta   90.00
_cell.angle_gamma   90.00
#
_symmetry.space_group_name_H-M   'P 1'
#
loop_
_entity.id
_entity.type
_entity.pdbx_description
1 polymer ?
#
loop_
_entity_poly.entity_id
_entity_poly.type
_entity_poly.pdbx_seq_one_letter_code
_entity_poly.pdbx_strand_id
1 'polypeptide(L)'
;MNYKEMMALRCAYNHGLKTAETRAAACLYVKLRRAGLLEQLKAQQETPAPTARKKISERANPNDVNQLVNWMTSKYGRQAALARQLGVSACLVERVKNTGTCTQETLSRLKTAQQNIIKLEKKNENKRKRV
;
A
#
# COMPACT_ATOMS: atom_id res chain seq x y z
N MET A 1 11.79 7.56 -32.73
CA MET A 1 10.49 8.09 -32.27
C MET A 1 9.76 6.97 -31.55
N ASN A 2 9.54 7.11 -30.26
CA ASN A 2 8.95 6.06 -29.42
C ASN A 2 7.40 6.07 -29.51
N TYR A 3 6.69 4.97 -29.20
CA TYR A 3 5.22 4.90 -29.37
C TYR A 3 4.47 6.05 -28.67
N LYS A 4 4.81 6.35 -27.40
CA LYS A 4 4.26 7.49 -26.63
C LYS A 4 4.53 8.85 -27.29
N GLU A 5 5.73 9.09 -27.76
CA GLU A 5 6.11 10.36 -28.41
C GLU A 5 5.37 10.54 -29.75
N MET A 6 5.28 9.46 -30.54
CA MET A 6 4.50 9.43 -31.76
C MET A 6 3.02 9.72 -31.46
N MET A 7 2.45 9.12 -30.42
CA MET A 7 1.05 9.35 -30.03
C MET A 7 0.80 10.78 -29.57
N ALA A 8 1.72 11.37 -28.80
CA ALA A 8 1.63 12.76 -28.36
C ALA A 8 1.69 13.74 -29.55
N LEU A 9 2.64 13.54 -30.47
CA LEU A 9 2.79 14.38 -31.66
C LEU A 9 1.64 14.20 -32.66
N ARG A 10 1.08 12.98 -32.77
CA ARG A 10 -0.15 12.75 -33.54
C ARG A 10 -1.36 13.43 -32.90
N CYS A 11 -1.45 13.46 -31.57
CA CYS A 11 -2.51 14.18 -30.88
C CYS A 11 -2.42 15.68 -31.21
N ALA A 12 -1.23 16.28 -31.11
CA ALA A 12 -0.97 17.67 -31.48
C ALA A 12 -1.31 17.95 -32.96
N TYR A 13 -0.98 17.02 -33.86
CA TYR A 13 -1.39 17.10 -35.27
C TYR A 13 -2.91 17.17 -35.43
N ASN A 14 -3.65 16.30 -34.74
CA ASN A 14 -5.11 16.28 -34.78
C ASN A 14 -5.73 17.55 -34.20
N HIS A 15 -5.03 18.22 -33.27
CA HIS A 15 -5.45 19.50 -32.68
C HIS A 15 -5.10 20.69 -33.58
N GLY A 16 -4.57 20.46 -34.78
CA GLY A 16 -4.31 21.49 -35.79
C GLY A 16 -2.86 21.98 -35.84
N LEU A 17 -1.98 21.49 -34.98
CA LEU A 17 -0.56 21.87 -34.99
C LEU A 17 0.17 21.06 -36.07
N LYS A 18 0.39 21.68 -37.24
CA LYS A 18 0.91 21.02 -38.47
C LYS A 18 2.39 21.32 -38.74
N THR A 19 3.24 21.16 -37.73
CA THR A 19 4.70 21.24 -37.87
C THR A 19 5.28 20.03 -38.64
N ALA A 20 6.55 20.09 -39.05
CA ALA A 20 7.20 18.98 -39.75
C ALA A 20 7.18 17.68 -38.92
N GLU A 21 7.41 17.78 -37.61
CA GLU A 21 7.47 16.65 -36.68
C GLU A 21 6.12 15.99 -36.46
N THR A 22 5.06 16.78 -36.29
CA THR A 22 3.68 16.29 -36.11
C THR A 22 3.13 15.63 -37.37
N ARG A 23 3.47 16.17 -38.56
CA ARG A 23 3.17 15.51 -39.86
C ARG A 23 3.93 14.21 -40.02
N ALA A 24 5.22 14.18 -39.68
CA ALA A 24 6.02 12.97 -39.71
C ALA A 24 5.45 11.89 -38.75
N ALA A 25 5.04 12.28 -37.53
CA ALA A 25 4.39 11.39 -36.57
C ALA A 25 3.07 10.81 -37.09
N ALA A 26 2.21 11.66 -37.67
CA ALA A 26 0.93 11.24 -38.23
C ALA A 26 1.11 10.27 -39.40
N CYS A 27 2.06 10.54 -40.30
CA CYS A 27 2.41 9.67 -41.42
C CYS A 27 2.96 8.31 -40.94
N LEU A 28 3.88 8.34 -39.97
CA LEU A 28 4.48 7.15 -39.39
C LEU A 28 3.43 6.27 -38.70
N TYR A 29 2.49 6.87 -37.96
CA TYR A 29 1.35 6.15 -37.38
C TYR A 29 0.50 5.44 -38.44
N VAL A 30 0.15 6.12 -39.53
CA VAL A 30 -0.67 5.52 -40.59
C VAL A 30 0.05 4.35 -41.26
N LYS A 31 1.36 4.48 -41.51
CA LYS A 31 2.20 3.39 -42.04
C LYS A 31 2.21 2.18 -41.10
N LEU A 32 2.47 2.40 -39.81
CA LEU A 32 2.50 1.32 -38.80
C LEU A 32 1.14 0.67 -38.60
N ARG A 33 0.05 1.44 -38.62
CA ARG A 33 -1.31 0.92 -38.49
C ARG A 33 -1.68 0.04 -39.69
N ARG A 34 -1.33 0.46 -40.92
CA ARG A 34 -1.57 -0.33 -42.13
C ARG A 34 -0.75 -1.62 -42.15
N ALA A 35 0.47 -1.59 -41.61
CA ALA A 35 1.34 -2.76 -41.53
C ALA A 35 1.03 -3.70 -40.36
N GLY A 36 0.08 -3.37 -39.47
CA GLY A 36 -0.21 -4.15 -38.26
C GLY A 36 0.90 -4.14 -37.19
N LEU A 37 1.93 -3.31 -37.36
CA LEU A 37 3.12 -3.25 -36.48
C LEU A 37 2.92 -2.30 -35.28
N LEU A 38 1.78 -1.64 -35.19
CA LEU A 38 1.50 -0.67 -34.13
C LEU A 38 1.48 -1.33 -32.74
N GLU A 39 0.86 -2.52 -32.63
CA GLU A 39 0.79 -3.26 -31.37
C GLU A 39 2.16 -3.80 -30.94
N GLN A 40 3.02 -4.15 -31.90
CA GLN A 40 4.40 -4.56 -31.60
C GLN A 40 5.22 -3.39 -31.04
N LEU A 41 5.06 -2.20 -31.62
CA LEU A 41 5.72 -0.97 -31.13
C LEU A 41 5.24 -0.61 -29.71
N LYS A 42 3.94 -0.80 -29.43
CA LYS A 42 3.35 -0.60 -28.11
C LYS A 42 3.90 -1.61 -27.10
N ALA A 43 3.95 -2.90 -27.45
CA ALA A 43 4.49 -3.95 -26.59
C ALA A 43 5.98 -3.77 -26.27
N GLN A 44 6.78 -3.30 -27.24
CA GLN A 44 8.19 -2.99 -27.01
C GLN A 44 8.38 -1.82 -26.03
N GLN A 45 7.47 -0.85 -26.03
CA GLN A 45 7.43 0.25 -25.05
C GLN A 45 6.89 -0.17 -23.67
N GLU A 46 6.02 -1.17 -23.63
CA GLU A 46 5.47 -1.76 -22.41
C GLU A 46 6.41 -2.77 -21.78
N THR A 47 7.72 -2.76 -22.10
CA THR A 47 8.71 -3.33 -21.19
C THR A 47 8.62 -2.53 -19.89
N PRO A 48 8.02 -3.09 -18.83
CA PRO A 48 7.81 -2.32 -17.64
C PRO A 48 9.19 -2.06 -17.04
N ALA A 49 9.54 -0.78 -16.84
CA ALA A 49 10.46 -0.43 -15.77
C ALA A 49 10.03 -1.25 -14.54
N PRO A 50 10.96 -1.81 -13.73
CA PRO A 50 10.58 -2.64 -12.59
C PRO A 50 9.82 -1.78 -11.59
N THR A 51 8.51 -1.65 -11.77
CA THR A 51 7.59 -1.18 -10.75
C THR A 51 7.68 -2.23 -9.68
N ALA A 52 8.36 -1.89 -8.59
CA ALA A 52 8.48 -2.74 -7.42
C ALA A 52 7.10 -3.30 -7.10
N ARG A 53 6.88 -4.60 -7.38
CA ARG A 53 5.67 -5.29 -6.94
C ARG A 53 5.63 -5.08 -5.43
N LYS A 54 4.64 -4.34 -4.92
CA LYS A 54 4.43 -4.22 -3.48
C LYS A 54 4.37 -5.65 -2.95
N LYS A 55 5.33 -6.02 -2.09
CA LYS A 55 5.35 -7.35 -1.47
C LYS A 55 3.97 -7.57 -0.86
N ILE A 56 3.31 -8.67 -1.21
CA ILE A 56 2.04 -9.06 -0.60
C ILE A 56 2.35 -9.18 0.89
N SER A 57 1.69 -8.38 1.73
CA SER A 57 1.92 -8.39 3.16
C SER A 57 1.58 -9.77 3.71
N GLU A 58 2.57 -10.48 4.24
CA GLU A 58 2.39 -11.82 4.79
C GLU A 58 1.37 -11.82 5.94
N ARG A 59 0.56 -12.88 5.98
CA ARG A 59 -0.42 -13.08 7.05
C ARG A 59 0.31 -13.37 8.35
N ALA A 60 -0.13 -12.75 9.44
CA ALA A 60 0.46 -12.99 10.75
C ALA A 60 0.16 -14.41 11.25
N ASN A 61 1.08 -14.96 12.06
CA ASN A 61 0.88 -16.25 12.72
C ASN A 61 -0.39 -16.21 13.61
N PRO A 62 -1.37 -17.10 13.39
CA PRO A 62 -2.61 -17.14 14.17
C PRO A 62 -2.38 -17.25 15.69
N ASN A 63 -1.35 -17.97 16.13
CA ASN A 63 -1.07 -18.15 17.56
C ASN A 63 -0.68 -16.82 18.23
N ASP A 64 0.15 -16.01 17.55
CA ASP A 64 0.54 -14.69 18.04
C ASP A 64 -0.64 -13.72 18.12
N VAL A 65 -1.55 -13.78 17.13
CA VAL A 65 -2.77 -12.97 17.13
C VAL A 65 -3.67 -13.38 18.29
N ASN A 66 -3.85 -14.68 18.54
CA ASN A 66 -4.64 -15.18 19.65
C ASN A 66 -4.07 -14.78 21.02
N GLN A 67 -2.74 -14.80 21.19
CA GLN A 67 -2.10 -14.30 22.41
C GLN A 67 -2.40 -12.81 22.66
N LEU A 68 -2.35 -12.00 21.60
CA LEU A 68 -2.70 -10.58 21.69
C LEU A 68 -4.18 -10.40 22.04
N VAL A 69 -5.08 -11.16 21.41
CA VAL A 69 -6.52 -11.13 21.70
C VAL A 69 -6.80 -11.49 23.15
N ASN A 70 -6.19 -12.57 23.66
CA ASN A 70 -6.31 -12.96 25.07
C ASN A 70 -5.81 -11.87 26.03
N TRP A 71 -4.74 -11.16 25.67
CA TRP A 71 -4.25 -10.04 26.47
C TRP A 71 -5.21 -8.83 26.45
N MET A 72 -5.83 -8.55 25.29
CA MET A 72 -6.83 -7.49 25.14
C MET A 72 -8.09 -7.75 25.95
N THR A 73 -8.52 -9.01 26.05
CA THR A 73 -9.71 -9.41 26.82
C THR A 73 -9.44 -9.55 28.33
N SER A 74 -8.18 -9.78 28.73
CA SER A 74 -7.79 -9.99 30.13
C SER A 74 -8.06 -8.80 31.07
N LYS A 75 -8.00 -7.54 30.61
CA LYS A 75 -8.34 -6.37 31.43
C LYS A 75 -9.18 -5.37 30.64
N TYR A 76 -10.19 -4.82 31.32
CA TYR A 76 -11.05 -3.79 30.76
C TYR A 76 -10.22 -2.55 30.33
N GLY A 77 -10.55 -1.99 29.16
CA GLY A 77 -9.92 -0.78 28.63
C GLY A 77 -8.59 -0.97 27.88
N ARG A 78 -7.99 -2.17 27.85
CA ARG A 78 -6.75 -2.43 27.09
C ARG A 78 -6.93 -2.25 25.57
N GLN A 79 -8.09 -2.62 25.03
CA GLN A 79 -8.45 -2.37 23.63
C GLN A 79 -8.41 -0.88 23.30
N ALA A 80 -9.00 -0.04 24.16
CA ALA A 80 -9.02 1.41 23.98
C ALA A 80 -7.62 2.02 24.15
N ALA A 81 -6.83 1.53 25.10
CA ALA A 81 -5.44 1.95 25.29
C ALA A 81 -4.57 1.63 24.07
N LEU A 82 -4.73 0.43 23.47
CA LEU A 82 -4.06 0.03 22.24
C LEU A 82 -4.41 0.95 21.06
N ALA A 83 -5.70 1.21 20.86
CA ALA A 83 -6.17 2.09 19.79
C ALA A 83 -5.57 3.50 19.91
N ARG A 84 -5.58 4.06 21.13
CA ARG A 84 -4.97 5.37 21.43
C ARG A 84 -3.47 5.38 21.16
N GLN A 85 -2.74 4.36 21.60
CA GLN A 85 -1.28 4.28 21.44
C GLN A 85 -0.85 4.18 19.97
N LEU A 86 -1.67 3.55 19.14
CA LEU A 86 -1.40 3.38 17.72
C LEU A 86 -1.91 4.54 16.85
N GLY A 87 -2.71 5.44 17.41
CA GLY A 87 -3.39 6.49 16.64
C GLY A 87 -4.39 5.94 15.62
N VAL A 88 -4.89 4.72 15.83
CA VAL A 88 -5.84 4.05 14.93
C VAL A 88 -7.23 4.01 15.55
N SER A 89 -8.24 3.91 14.71
CA SER A 89 -9.62 3.75 15.17
C SER A 89 -9.78 2.46 15.98
N ALA A 90 -10.60 2.52 17.04
CA ALA A 90 -10.92 1.35 17.85
C ALA A 90 -11.52 0.19 17.02
N CYS A 91 -12.15 0.52 15.88
CA CYS A 91 -12.68 -0.42 14.91
C CYS A 91 -11.62 -1.38 14.35
N LEU A 92 -10.38 -0.93 14.12
CA LEU A 92 -9.32 -1.80 13.61
C LEU A 92 -8.94 -2.87 14.64
N VAL A 93 -8.78 -2.46 15.90
CA VAL A 93 -8.45 -3.37 17.01
C VAL A 93 -9.60 -4.33 17.29
N GLU A 94 -10.83 -3.84 17.23
CA GLU A 94 -12.04 -4.65 17.39
C GLU A 94 -12.18 -5.69 16.28
N ARG A 95 -11.89 -5.33 15.03
CA ARG A 95 -11.89 -6.26 13.92
C ARG A 95 -10.89 -7.39 14.16
N VAL A 96 -9.65 -7.07 14.53
CA VAL A 96 -8.62 -8.08 14.83
C VAL A 96 -9.05 -9.00 15.96
N LYS A 97 -9.72 -8.47 17.00
CA LYS A 97 -10.30 -9.24 18.10
C LYS A 97 -11.37 -10.22 17.61
N ASN A 98 -12.28 -9.76 16.77
CA ASN A 98 -13.42 -10.55 16.31
C ASN A 98 -13.04 -11.56 15.22
N THR A 99 -12.13 -11.20 14.32
CA THR A 99 -11.73 -12.05 13.19
C THR A 99 -10.53 -12.93 13.48
N GLY A 100 -9.80 -12.69 14.58
CA GLY A 100 -8.58 -13.44 14.93
C GLY A 100 -7.48 -13.38 13.87
N THR A 101 -7.49 -12.36 13.00
CA THR A 101 -6.62 -12.30 11.82
C THR A 101 -6.11 -10.90 11.55
N CYS A 102 -4.82 -10.78 11.21
CA CYS A 102 -4.19 -9.54 10.76
C CYS A 102 -2.94 -9.80 9.90
N THR A 103 -2.42 -8.75 9.25
CA THR A 103 -1.12 -8.77 8.56
C THR A 103 0.04 -8.77 9.57
N GLN A 104 1.21 -9.30 9.20
CA GLN A 104 2.39 -9.30 10.06
C GLN A 104 2.83 -7.89 10.49
N GLU A 105 2.76 -6.90 9.59
CA GLU A 105 3.08 -5.51 9.91
C GLU A 105 2.18 -4.94 11.01
N THR A 106 0.87 -5.14 10.87
CA THR A 106 -0.12 -4.74 11.87
C THR A 106 0.13 -5.42 13.21
N LEU A 107 0.46 -6.72 13.22
CA LEU A 107 0.79 -7.45 14.44
C LEU A 107 2.02 -6.87 15.15
N SER A 108 3.10 -6.57 14.40
CA SER A 108 4.31 -5.97 14.96
C SER A 108 4.00 -4.63 15.64
N ARG A 109 3.23 -3.77 14.98
CA ARG A 109 2.80 -2.49 15.55
C ARG A 109 1.98 -2.67 16.83
N LEU A 110 1.03 -3.60 16.82
CA LEU A 110 0.21 -3.93 17.99
C LEU A 110 1.06 -4.46 19.16
N LYS A 111 2.03 -5.35 18.90
CA LYS A 111 2.95 -5.88 19.92
C LYS A 111 3.82 -4.77 20.53
N THR A 112 4.34 -3.84 19.72
CA THR A 112 5.09 -2.68 20.23
C THR A 112 4.22 -1.80 21.14
N ALA A 113 2.99 -1.53 20.73
CA ALA A 113 2.05 -0.75 21.54
C ALA A 113 1.69 -1.47 22.85
N GLN A 114 1.45 -2.78 22.81
CA GLN A 114 1.22 -3.62 23.98
C GLN A 114 2.37 -3.51 25.00
N GLN A 115 3.62 -3.64 24.55
CA GLN A 115 4.80 -3.54 25.42
C GLN A 115 4.90 -2.17 26.10
N ASN A 116 4.59 -1.09 25.37
CA ASN A 116 4.58 0.26 25.92
C ASN A 116 3.53 0.42 27.01
N ILE A 117 2.32 -0.12 26.80
CA ILE A 117 1.25 -0.12 27.82
C ILE A 117 1.70 -0.88 29.07
N ILE A 118 2.30 -2.06 28.91
CA ILE A 118 2.80 -2.85 30.06
C ILE A 118 3.88 -2.08 30.83
N LYS A 119 4.79 -1.39 30.14
CA LYS A 119 5.80 -0.53 30.79
C LYS A 119 5.15 0.60 31.58
N LEU A 120 4.11 1.23 31.05
CA LEU A 120 3.35 2.28 31.73
C LEU A 120 2.58 1.75 32.94
N GLU A 121 1.94 0.59 32.83
CA GLU A 121 1.26 -0.10 33.94
C GLU A 121 2.25 -0.32 35.11
N LYS A 122 3.43 -0.89 34.83
CA LYS A 122 4.48 -1.12 35.84
C LYS A 122 5.00 0.17 36.47
N LYS A 123 5.21 1.22 35.66
CA LYS A 123 5.66 2.54 36.16
C LYS A 123 4.63 3.15 37.11
N ASN A 124 3.35 3.05 36.79
CA ASN A 124 2.26 3.57 37.62
C ASN A 124 2.10 2.77 38.92
N GLU A 125 2.28 1.45 38.87
CA GLU A 125 2.25 0.60 40.06
C GLU A 125 3.41 0.94 41.01
N ASN A 126 4.63 1.12 40.50
CA ASN A 126 5.78 1.54 41.30
C ASN A 126 5.60 2.91 41.94
N LYS A 127 4.91 3.84 41.27
CA LYS A 127 4.56 5.14 41.87
C LYS A 127 3.58 5.00 43.02
N ARG A 128 2.55 4.16 42.88
CA ARG A 128 1.54 3.94 43.93
C ARG A 128 2.12 3.30 45.19
N LYS A 129 3.15 2.47 45.07
CA LYS A 129 3.83 1.84 46.22
C LYS A 129 4.79 2.78 46.98
N ARG A 130 5.08 3.96 46.43
CA ARG A 130 5.98 4.96 47.03
C ARG A 130 5.24 6.09 47.75
N VAL A 131 3.92 6.11 47.66
CA VAL A 131 3.01 7.03 48.39
C VAL A 131 2.43 6.26 49.55
#